data_AF-A0A948FVR3-F1
#
_entry.id   AF-A0A948FVR3-F1
#
_cell.length_a   1.000
_cell.length_b   1.000
_cell.length_c   1.000
_cell.angle_alpha   90.00
_cell.angle_beta   90.00
_cell.angle_gamma   90.00
#
_symmetry.space_group_name_H-M   'P 1'
#
loop_
_entity.id
_entity.type
_entity.pdbx_description
1 polymer ?
#
loop_
_entity_poly.entity_id
_entity_poly.type
_entity_poly.pdbx_seq_one_letter_code
_entity_poly.pdbx_strand_id
1 'polypeptide(L)' 'MTSVLCLHIAKATRLPMRAVDHIEVEAGKGIVGDRYHGTKHRHVTVQSAAALAEATALYGAEVPAH' A
#
# COMPACT_ATOMS: atom_id res chain seq x y z
N MET A 1 14.22 14.29 -0.09
CA MET A 1 14.47 13.01 -0.79
C MET A 1 13.26 12.12 -0.57
N THR A 2 12.63 11.63 -1.64
CA THR A 2 11.47 10.74 -1.52
C THR A 2 11.97 9.33 -1.23
N SER A 3 11.43 8.68 -0.20
CA SER A 3 11.75 7.31 0.17
C SER A 3 10.47 6.52 0.41
N VAL A 4 10.56 5.20 0.27
CA VAL A 4 9.49 4.26 0.62
C VAL A 4 9.76 3.77 2.03
N LEU A 5 8.80 3.96 2.93
CA LEU A 5 8.95 3.58 4.34
C LEU A 5 8.49 2.15 4.63
N CYS A 6 7.47 1.68 3.92
CA CYS A 6 6.89 0.35 4.11
C CYS A 6 6.26 -0.14 2.81
N LEU A 7 6.10 -1.47 2.72
CA LEU A 7 5.47 -2.15 1.59
C LEU A 7 4.35 -3.04 2.12
N HIS A 8 3.22 -3.04 1.43
CA HIS A 8 2.03 -3.80 1.81
C HIS A 8 1.41 -4.50 0.60
N ILE A 9 0.85 -5.69 0.83
CA ILE A 9 0.08 -6.45 -0.18
C ILE A 9 -1.28 -6.87 0.36
N ALA A 10 -2.29 -6.86 -0.51
CA ALA A 10 -3.62 -7.40 -0.25
C ALA A 10 -3.83 -8.68 -1.09
N LYS A 11 -3.94 -9.85 -0.46
CA LYS A 11 -4.13 -11.12 -1.21
C LYS A 11 -5.48 -11.22 -1.94
N ALA A 12 -6.52 -10.59 -1.41
CA ALA A 12 -7.85 -10.58 -2.01
C ALA A 12 -8.67 -9.38 -1.52
N THR A 13 -9.83 -9.17 -2.14
CA THR A 13 -10.79 -8.12 -1.74
C THR A 13 -11.34 -8.37 -0.34
N ARG A 14 -11.46 -7.29 0.46
CA ARG A 14 -11.93 -7.30 1.87
C ARG A 14 -11.04 -8.07 2.86
N LEU A 15 -9.86 -8.51 2.45
CA LEU A 15 -8.86 -9.03 3.37
C LEU A 15 -7.96 -7.90 3.88
N PRO A 16 -7.45 -8.01 5.13
CA PRO A 16 -6.47 -7.05 5.63
C PRO A 16 -5.19 -7.08 4.81
N MET A 17 -4.58 -5.91 4.63
CA MET A 17 -3.25 -5.78 4.03
C MET A 17 -2.19 -6.31 4.99
N ARG A 18 -1.07 -6.76 4.42
CA ARG A 18 0.05 -7.33 5.18
C ARG A 18 1.33 -6.59 4.83
N ALA A 19 2.05 -6.15 5.85
CA ALA A 19 3.39 -5.62 5.72
C ALA A 19 4.35 -6.71 5.21
N VAL A 20 5.24 -6.33 4.31
CA VAL A 20 6.29 -7.20 3.75
C VAL A 20 7.58 -6.41 3.58
N ASP A 21 8.73 -7.09 3.68
CA ASP A 21 10.04 -6.45 3.50
C ASP A 21 10.44 -6.37 2.02
N HIS A 22 9.81 -7.18 1.17
CA HIS A 22 10.12 -7.29 -0.25
C HIS A 22 8.85 -7.54 -1.07
N ILE A 23 8.78 -6.94 -2.26
CA ILE A 23 7.76 -7.21 -3.28
C ILE A 23 8.43 -7.41 -4.64
N GLU A 24 7.81 -8.22 -5.47
CA GLU A 24 8.15 -8.33 -6.88
C GLU A 24 7.08 -7.62 -7.72
N VAL A 25 7.51 -6.80 -8.68
CA VAL A 25 6.63 -6.04 -9.55
C VAL A 25 6.86 -6.42 -11.00
N GLU A 26 5.81 -6.87 -11.67
CA GLU A 26 5.83 -7.12 -13.11
C GLU A 26 5.36 -5.87 -13.87
N ALA A 27 6.19 -5.40 -14.80
CA ALA A 27 5.92 -4.21 -15.59
C ALA A 27 4.58 -4.33 -16.34
N GLY A 28 3.67 -3.39 -16.10
CA GLY A 28 2.36 -3.38 -16.73
C GLY A 28 1.36 -4.39 -16.15
N LYS A 29 1.71 -5.15 -15.11
CA LYS A 29 0.78 -6.09 -14.44
C LYS A 29 0.65 -5.85 -12.93
N GLY A 30 1.62 -5.19 -12.29
CA GLY A 30 1.58 -4.84 -10.88
C GLY A 30 2.32 -5.81 -9.96
N ILE A 31 1.96 -5.80 -8.68
CA ILE A 31 2.70 -6.53 -7.63
C ILE A 31 2.28 -8.01 -7.64
N VAL A 32 3.23 -8.92 -7.76
CA VAL A 32 2.97 -10.37 -7.76
C VAL A 32 2.35 -10.79 -6.43
N GLY A 33 1.18 -11.43 -6.49
CA GLY A 33 0.44 -11.91 -5.31
C GLY A 33 -0.48 -10.87 -4.66
N ASP A 34 -0.50 -9.63 -5.14
CA ASP A 34 -1.54 -8.66 -4.80
C ASP A 34 -2.82 -8.91 -5.60
N ARG A 35 -3.97 -8.56 -5.03
CA ARG A 35 -5.30 -8.71 -5.63
C ARG A 35 -5.46 -7.98 -6.96
N TYR A 36 -4.65 -6.97 -7.24
CA TYR A 36 -4.67 -6.22 -8.50
C TYR A 36 -3.66 -6.72 -9.54
N HIS A 37 -2.90 -7.77 -9.24
CA HIS A 37 -1.97 -8.36 -10.20
C HIS A 37 -2.69 -8.82 -11.48
N GLY A 38 -2.16 -8.41 -12.65
CA GLY A 38 -2.71 -8.76 -13.96
C GLY A 38 -3.94 -7.94 -14.37
N THR A 39 -4.42 -7.03 -13.53
CA THR A 39 -5.52 -6.13 -13.90
C THR A 39 -5.04 -5.04 -14.85
N LYS A 40 -5.97 -4.40 -15.58
CA LYS A 40 -5.64 -3.38 -16.59
C LYS A 40 -5.11 -2.07 -15.98
N HIS A 41 -5.59 -1.70 -14.79
CA HIS A 41 -5.34 -0.41 -14.14
C HIS A 41 -5.16 -0.58 -12.64
N ARG A 42 -4.62 0.45 -11.96
CA ARG A 42 -4.44 0.51 -10.49
C ARG A 42 -3.51 -0.58 -9.94
N HIS A 43 -2.39 -0.79 -10.63
CA HIS A 43 -1.35 -1.76 -10.25
C HIS A 43 -0.73 -1.51 -8.87
N VAL A 44 -0.67 -0.25 -8.44
CA VAL A 44 -0.08 0.18 -7.17
C VAL A 44 -0.91 1.34 -6.60
N THR A 45 -0.99 1.43 -5.28
CA THR A 45 -1.48 2.61 -4.55
C THR A 45 -0.35 3.14 -3.66
N VAL A 46 -0.25 4.46 -3.50
CA VAL A 46 0.74 5.12 -2.65
C VAL A 46 0.03 5.98 -1.64
N GLN A 47 0.50 5.96 -0.39
CA GLN A 47 0.06 6.84 0.68
C GLN A 47 1.24 7.68 1.17
N SER A 48 0.98 8.93 1.54
CA SER A 48 1.99 9.80 2.13
C SER A 48 2.02 9.61 3.65
N ALA A 49 3.22 9.37 4.19
CA ALA A 49 3.42 9.30 5.64
C ALA A 49 3.02 10.60 6.35
N ALA A 50 3.30 11.76 5.72
CA ALA A 50 2.90 13.05 6.27
C ALA A 50 1.37 13.20 6.32
N ALA A 51 0.67 12.76 5.28
CA ALA A 51 -0.80 12.81 5.25
C ALA A 51 -1.43 11.89 6.31
N LEU A 52 -0.85 10.70 6.55
CA LEU A 52 -1.29 9.80 7.62
C LEU A 52 -1.08 10.42 9.02
N ALA A 53 0.04 11.12 9.21
CA ALA A 53 0.31 11.84 10.45
C ALA A 53 -0.66 13.02 10.66
N GLU A 54 -0.94 13.79 9.61
CA GLU A 54 -1.94 14.87 9.64
C GLU A 54 -3.33 14.33 9.98
N ALA A 55 -3.73 13.21 9.38
CA ALA A 55 -5.01 12.56 9.68
C ALA A 55 -5.07 12.08 11.13
N THR A 56 -3.98 11.51 11.65
CA THR A 56 -3.88 11.09 13.05
C THR A 56 -4.10 12.28 13.99
N ALA A 57 -3.50 13.43 13.70
CA ALA A 57 -3.69 14.65 14.47
C ALA A 57 -5.12 15.19 14.38
N LEU A 58 -5.73 15.16 13.19
CA LEU A 58 -7.08 15.67 12.94
C LEU A 58 -8.16 14.84 13.66
N TYR A 59 -8.04 13.51 13.63
CA TYR A 59 -9.06 12.60 14.15
C TYR A 59 -8.81 12.16 15.60
N GLY A 60 -7.64 12.49 16.18
CA GLY A 60 -7.28 12.13 17.55
C GLY A 60 -7.11 10.62 17.77
N ALA A 61 -6.97 9.85 16.70
CA ALA A 61 -6.77 8.41 16.70
C ALA A 61 -5.74 8.02 15.63
N GLU A 62 -4.93 7.01 15.92
CA GLU A 62 -3.90 6.52 15.01
C GLU A 62 -4.51 6.07 13.68
N VAL A 63 -3.96 6.58 12.57
CA VAL A 63 -4.23 6.09 11.23
C VAL A 63 -3.04 5.23 10.79
N PRO A 64 -3.15 3.90 10.82
CA PRO A 64 -2.01 3.05 10.56
C PRO A 64 -1.64 3.07 9.07
N ALA A 65 -0.35 2.97 8.76
CA ALA A 65 0.13 2.77 7.39
C ALA A 65 0.00 1.29 7.02
N HIS A 66 -1.07 0.91 6.32
CA HIS A 66 -1.31 -0.44 5.83
C HIS A 66 -1.97 -0.42 4.47
#